data_AF-A0A6L8MTL1-F1
#
_entry.id   AF-A0A6L8MTL1-F1
#
_cell.length_a   1.000
_cell.length_b   1.000
_cell.length_c   1.000
_cell.angle_alpha   90.00
_cell.angle_beta   90.00
_cell.angle_gamma   90.00
#
_symmetry.space_group_name_H-M   'P 1'
#
loop_
_entity.id
_entity.type
_entity.pdbx_description
1 polymer ?
#
loop_
_entity_poly.entity_id
_entity_poly.type
_entity_poly.pdbx_seq_one_letter_code
_entity_poly.pdbx_strand_id
1 'polypeptide(L)'
;SLAGVLLASEHGAGDLCQPAGLLLRRRQLGASFGHYQGQRYRQLAGVATALAALADGECAYLSAALSSYLPAATTPPTGALPAELEVALERLQLLCESNTQRDFLTDAPRFKQLLAGRLETLATLLRAHHLLLANGDAQVRQRVEQTLQRGYQLLLAPA
;
A
#
# COMPACT_ATOMS: atom_id res chain seq x y z
N SER A 1 -16.75 -2.31 -2.53
CA SER A 1 -15.93 -3.19 -3.38
C SER A 1 -14.80 -3.78 -2.55
N LEU A 2 -14.23 -4.92 -2.95
CA LEU A 2 -13.05 -5.50 -2.28
C LEU A 2 -11.88 -4.50 -2.27
N ALA A 3 -11.62 -3.83 -3.39
CA ALA A 3 -10.59 -2.79 -3.49
C ALA A 3 -10.78 -1.66 -2.46
N GLY A 4 -12.00 -1.21 -2.22
CA GLY A 4 -12.29 -0.22 -1.17
C GLY A 4 -11.98 -0.73 0.24
N VAL A 5 -12.14 -2.03 0.50
CA VAL A 5 -11.75 -2.66 1.78
C VAL A 5 -10.23 -2.78 1.89
N LEU A 6 -9.56 -3.19 0.80
CA LEU A 6 -8.09 -3.24 0.74
C LEU A 6 -7.46 -1.86 0.99
N LEU A 7 -8.07 -0.81 0.43
CA LEU A 7 -7.61 0.58 0.55
C LEU A 7 -8.03 1.23 1.89
N ALA A 8 -9.09 0.79 2.55
CA ALA A 8 -9.53 1.36 3.83
C ALA A 8 -8.93 0.66 5.06
N SER A 9 -8.36 -0.54 4.91
CA SER A 9 -7.83 -1.30 6.05
C SER A 9 -6.51 -0.72 6.58
N GLU A 10 -6.54 -0.29 7.85
CA GLU A 10 -5.38 0.19 8.62
C GLU A 10 -4.48 -0.94 9.16
N HIS A 11 -5.00 -2.16 9.29
CA HIS A 11 -4.24 -3.32 9.81
C HIS A 11 -4.08 -4.44 8.79
N GLY A 12 -4.33 -4.11 7.52
CA GLY A 12 -4.09 -4.98 6.39
C GLY A 12 -5.26 -5.92 6.14
N ALA A 13 -5.83 -5.82 4.96
CA ALA A 13 -6.37 -7.00 4.28
C ALA A 13 -5.23 -7.95 3.83
N GLY A 14 -4.08 -7.93 4.53
CA GLY A 14 -2.87 -8.66 4.19
C GLY A 14 -3.13 -10.16 4.16
N ASP A 15 -4.00 -10.65 5.05
CA ASP A 15 -4.44 -12.04 5.08
C ASP A 15 -5.19 -12.46 3.81
N LEU A 16 -6.03 -11.57 3.25
CA LEU A 16 -6.74 -11.81 1.99
C LEU A 16 -5.81 -11.74 0.78
N CYS A 17 -4.68 -11.06 0.92
CA CYS A 17 -3.71 -10.83 -0.14
C CYS A 17 -2.39 -11.57 0.09
N GLN A 18 -2.37 -12.59 0.95
CA GLN A 18 -1.21 -13.46 1.09
C GLN A 18 -0.93 -14.14 -0.25
N PRO A 19 0.32 -14.53 -0.53
CA PRO A 19 0.68 -15.16 -1.81
C PRO A 19 -0.19 -16.37 -2.17
N ALA A 20 -0.67 -17.11 -1.16
CA ALA A 20 -1.55 -18.25 -1.32
C ALA A 20 -3.04 -17.89 -1.51
N GLY A 21 -3.44 -16.65 -1.21
CA GLY A 21 -4.83 -16.19 -1.27
C GLY A 21 -5.31 -15.76 -2.66
N LEU A 22 -4.42 -15.69 -3.65
CA LEU A 22 -4.71 -15.19 -4.99
C LEU A 22 -4.34 -16.21 -6.06
N LEU A 23 -5.31 -16.58 -6.89
CA LEU A 23 -5.08 -17.36 -8.10
C LEU A 23 -5.12 -16.43 -9.30
N LEU A 24 -3.98 -16.27 -9.97
CA LEU A 24 -3.81 -15.38 -11.12
C LEU A 24 -3.57 -16.17 -12.40
N ARG A 25 -4.01 -15.64 -13.53
CA ARG A 25 -3.68 -16.21 -14.84
C ARG A 25 -2.18 -16.07 -15.08
N ARG A 26 -1.53 -17.09 -15.65
CA ARG A 26 -0.09 -17.06 -15.95
C ARG A 26 0.37 -15.83 -16.74
N ARG A 27 -0.45 -15.37 -17.69
CA ARG A 27 -0.17 -14.16 -18.49
C ARG A 27 -0.07 -12.88 -17.65
N GLN A 28 -0.69 -12.85 -16.47
CA GLN A 28 -0.70 -11.71 -15.56
C GLN A 28 0.39 -11.81 -14.48
N LEU A 29 1.03 -12.96 -14.27
CA LEU A 29 2.01 -13.12 -13.18
C LEU A 29 3.31 -12.33 -13.38
N GLY A 30 3.81 -12.24 -14.62
CA GLY A 30 5.15 -11.70 -14.90
C GLY A 30 5.32 -10.21 -14.59
N ALA A 31 4.36 -9.38 -14.98
CA ALA A 31 4.45 -7.93 -14.83
C ALA A 31 3.74 -7.39 -13.57
N SER A 32 2.88 -8.18 -12.93
CA SER A 32 1.92 -7.66 -11.94
C SER A 32 2.26 -8.00 -10.49
N PHE A 33 3.09 -9.02 -10.24
CA PHE A 33 3.34 -9.44 -8.87
C PHE A 33 4.11 -8.38 -8.09
N GLY A 34 3.52 -7.91 -6.99
CA GLY A 34 4.05 -6.82 -6.17
C GLY A 34 4.09 -5.46 -6.87
N HIS A 35 3.41 -5.32 -8.01
CA HIS A 35 3.36 -4.07 -8.75
C HIS A 35 1.93 -3.55 -8.83
N TYR A 36 1.79 -2.24 -8.72
CA TYR A 36 0.54 -1.54 -8.99
C TYR A 36 0.89 -0.23 -9.68
N GLN A 37 0.24 0.05 -10.82
CA GLN A 37 0.44 1.27 -11.61
C GLN A 37 1.93 1.58 -11.94
N GLY A 38 2.72 0.54 -12.18
CA GLY A 38 4.15 0.66 -12.50
C GLY A 38 5.08 0.88 -11.31
N GLN A 39 4.55 1.03 -10.09
CA GLN A 39 5.35 1.04 -8.87
C GLN A 39 5.46 -0.34 -8.25
N ARG A 40 6.63 -0.61 -7.66
CA ARG A 40 6.91 -1.85 -6.94
C ARG A 40 6.71 -1.65 -5.44
N TYR A 41 5.88 -2.50 -4.86
CA TYR A 41 5.57 -2.56 -3.44
C TYR A 41 6.22 -3.82 -2.86
N ARG A 42 7.03 -3.65 -1.81
CA ARG A 42 7.73 -4.76 -1.15
C ARG A 42 6.94 -5.27 0.05
N GLN A 43 6.51 -4.35 0.92
CA GLN A 43 5.80 -4.70 2.14
C GLN A 43 4.32 -5.02 1.85
N LEU A 44 3.74 -4.34 0.85
CA LEU A 44 2.35 -4.51 0.44
C LEU A 44 2.22 -5.20 -0.92
N ALA A 45 3.19 -6.05 -1.28
CA ALA A 45 3.23 -6.73 -2.57
C ALA A 45 1.93 -7.47 -2.89
N GLY A 46 1.37 -8.17 -1.90
CA GLY A 46 0.09 -8.86 -2.03
C GLY A 46 -1.08 -7.93 -2.36
N VAL A 47 -1.18 -6.81 -1.63
CA VAL A 47 -2.25 -5.83 -1.81
C VAL A 47 -2.11 -5.14 -3.17
N ALA A 48 -0.90 -4.74 -3.55
CA ALA A 48 -0.61 -4.18 -4.87
C ALA A 48 -1.03 -5.14 -6.00
N THR A 49 -0.69 -6.43 -5.85
CA THR A 49 -1.07 -7.47 -6.81
C THR A 49 -2.59 -7.64 -6.91
N ALA A 50 -3.28 -7.65 -5.77
CA ALA A 50 -4.74 -7.76 -5.73
C ALA A 50 -5.41 -6.55 -6.37
N LEU A 51 -4.92 -5.33 -6.10
CA LEU A 51 -5.43 -4.11 -6.72
C LEU A 51 -5.18 -4.10 -8.23
N ALA A 52 -4.02 -4.56 -8.69
CA ALA A 52 -3.72 -4.68 -10.11
C ALA A 52 -4.65 -5.70 -10.79
N ALA A 53 -4.90 -6.85 -10.16
CA ALA A 53 -5.82 -7.85 -10.67
C ALA A 53 -7.27 -7.35 -10.73
N LEU A 54 -7.71 -6.59 -9.71
CA LEU A 54 -9.04 -5.99 -9.65
C LEU A 54 -9.22 -4.85 -10.66
N ALA A 55 -8.14 -4.16 -11.06
CA ALA A 55 -8.20 -3.11 -12.07
C ALA A 55 -8.28 -3.66 -13.50
N ASP A 56 -7.63 -4.80 -13.76
CA ASP A 56 -7.47 -5.38 -15.11
C ASP A 56 -8.56 -6.40 -15.50
N GLY A 57 -9.47 -6.79 -14.58
CA GLY A 57 -10.55 -7.69 -14.97
C GLY A 57 -11.47 -8.22 -13.88
N GLU A 58 -12.31 -9.18 -14.29
CA GLU A 58 -13.29 -9.84 -13.44
C GLU A 58 -12.60 -10.79 -12.43
N CYS A 59 -12.81 -10.53 -11.15
CA CYS A 59 -12.32 -11.37 -10.06
C CYS A 59 -13.49 -12.11 -9.41
N ALA A 60 -13.34 -13.42 -9.22
CA ALA A 60 -14.29 -14.23 -8.46
C ALA A 60 -13.77 -14.44 -7.03
N TYR A 61 -14.63 -14.21 -6.04
CA TYR A 61 -14.32 -14.48 -4.64
C TYR A 61 -14.80 -15.87 -4.24
N LEU A 62 -13.90 -16.67 -3.66
CA LEU A 62 -14.22 -17.97 -3.07
C LEU A 62 -14.23 -17.83 -1.55
N SER A 63 -15.35 -18.14 -0.91
CA SER A 63 -15.53 -18.01 0.54
C SER A 63 -14.88 -19.13 1.34
N ALA A 64 -14.62 -20.28 0.72
CA ALA A 64 -13.97 -21.41 1.37
C ALA A 64 -12.45 -21.23 1.37
N ALA A 65 -11.82 -21.43 2.53
CA ALA A 65 -10.36 -21.45 2.63
C ALA A 65 -9.80 -22.68 1.89
N LEU A 66 -9.08 -22.45 0.80
CA LEU A 66 -8.47 -23.51 -0.01
C LEU A 66 -7.02 -23.81 0.38
N SER A 67 -6.39 -22.93 1.15
CA SER A 67 -4.99 -23.05 1.58
C SER A 67 -4.76 -22.30 2.88
N SER A 68 -3.80 -22.78 3.67
CA SER A 68 -3.20 -22.02 4.76
C SER A 68 -1.81 -21.55 4.35
N TYR A 69 -1.42 -20.35 4.77
CA TYR A 69 -0.08 -19.82 4.58
C TYR A 69 0.49 -19.43 5.94
N LEU A 70 1.67 -19.96 6.23
CA LEU A 70 2.47 -19.53 7.37
C LEU A 70 3.56 -18.58 6.85
N PRO A 71 3.57 -17.31 7.26
CA PRO A 71 4.67 -16.41 6.93
C PRO A 71 5.99 -16.99 7.45
N ALA A 72 7.01 -17.03 6.60
CA ALA A 72 8.37 -17.27 7.06
C ALA A 72 8.82 -16.07 7.91
N ALA A 73 9.49 -16.33 9.03
CA ALA A 73 10.07 -15.27 9.85
C ALA A 73 11.15 -14.53 9.03
N THR A 74 10.82 -13.33 8.56
CA THR A 74 11.76 -12.48 7.83
C THR A 74 12.52 -11.61 8.82
N THR A 75 13.83 -11.82 8.90
CA THR A 75 14.74 -10.91 9.61
C THR A 75 14.85 -9.62 8.79
N PRO A 76 14.58 -8.43 9.36
CA PRO A 76 14.72 -7.20 8.60
C PRO A 76 16.20 -7.00 8.20
N PRO A 77 16.48 -6.55 6.97
CA PRO A 77 17.84 -6.24 6.55
C PRO A 77 18.42 -5.13 7.44
N THR A 78 19.69 -5.26 7.80
CA THR A 78 20.40 -4.33 8.68
C THR A 78 20.47 -2.94 8.01
N GLY A 79 19.98 -1.89 8.71
CA GLY A 79 19.97 -0.52 8.19
C GLY A 79 18.72 -0.13 7.39
N ALA A 80 17.72 -1.01 7.28
CA ALA A 80 16.43 -0.66 6.72
C ALA A 80 15.65 0.29 7.63
N LEU A 81 14.71 1.03 7.04
CA LEU A 81 13.71 1.77 7.79
C LEU A 81 12.96 0.81 8.74
N PRO A 82 12.43 1.31 9.87
CA PRO A 82 11.45 0.55 10.64
C PRO A 82 10.36 0.05 9.70
N ALA A 83 10.06 -1.25 9.74
CA ALA A 83 9.11 -1.89 8.83
C ALA A 83 7.75 -1.19 8.83
N GLU A 84 7.32 -0.67 9.98
CA GLU A 84 6.10 0.12 10.16
C GLU A 84 6.11 1.41 9.33
N LEU A 85 7.25 2.09 9.22
CA LEU A 85 7.39 3.29 8.40
C LEU A 85 7.32 2.95 6.91
N GLU A 86 7.98 1.86 6.49
CA GLU A 86 7.91 1.41 5.09
C GLU A 86 6.47 1.03 4.69
N VAL A 87 5.77 0.30 5.57
CA VAL A 87 4.37 -0.07 5.37
C VAL A 87 3.49 1.18 5.28
N ALA A 88 3.67 2.16 6.18
CA ALA A 88 2.89 3.40 6.16
C ALA A 88 3.12 4.21 4.87
N LEU A 89 4.38 4.30 4.41
CA LEU A 89 4.72 4.95 3.14
C LEU A 89 4.07 4.26 1.94
N GLU A 90 4.24 2.93 1.83
CA GLU A 90 3.65 2.15 0.74
C GLU A 90 2.11 2.25 0.73
N ARG A 91 1.47 2.31 1.91
CA ARG A 91 0.02 2.54 2.00
C ARG A 91 -0.40 3.90 1.48
N LEU A 92 0.32 4.97 1.84
CA LEU A 92 0.02 6.29 1.32
C LEU A 92 0.17 6.32 -0.20
N GLN A 93 1.25 5.72 -0.73
CA GLN A 93 1.52 5.63 -2.16
C GLN A 93 0.40 4.88 -2.90
N LEU A 94 -0.01 3.70 -2.41
CA LEU A 94 -1.13 2.94 -2.98
C LEU A 94 -2.43 3.75 -3.01
N LEU A 95 -2.75 4.47 -1.93
CA LEU A 95 -3.96 5.27 -1.88
C LEU A 95 -3.91 6.41 -2.91
N CYS A 96 -2.79 7.12 -2.99
CA CYS A 96 -2.58 8.17 -3.98
C CYS A 96 -2.71 7.66 -5.43
N GLU A 97 -2.15 6.48 -5.73
CA GLU A 97 -2.21 5.88 -7.07
C GLU A 97 -3.59 5.33 -7.41
N SER A 98 -4.31 4.78 -6.43
CA SER A 98 -5.68 4.34 -6.63
C SER A 98 -6.63 5.48 -6.97
N ASN A 99 -6.35 6.70 -6.49
CA ASN A 99 -7.15 7.88 -6.77
C ASN A 99 -6.90 8.44 -8.18
N THR A 100 -5.68 8.36 -8.71
CA THR A 100 -5.35 8.90 -10.04
C THR A 100 -6.16 8.27 -11.17
N GLN A 101 -6.56 7.01 -11.05
CA GLN A 101 -7.37 6.30 -12.05
C GLN A 101 -8.88 6.33 -11.75
N ARG A 102 -9.30 6.82 -10.55
CA ARG A 102 -10.68 6.76 -10.04
C ARG A 102 -11.29 5.34 -9.99
N ASP A 103 -10.45 4.29 -10.01
CA ASP A 103 -10.89 2.91 -10.18
C ASP A 103 -11.74 2.38 -9.00
N PHE A 104 -11.47 2.84 -7.77
CA PHE A 104 -11.98 2.15 -6.57
C PHE A 104 -12.63 3.04 -5.51
N LEU A 105 -12.24 4.31 -5.44
CA LEU A 105 -12.78 5.29 -4.48
C LEU A 105 -13.38 6.45 -5.25
N THR A 106 -14.65 6.30 -5.63
CA THR A 106 -15.41 7.35 -6.34
C THR A 106 -15.90 8.46 -5.40
N ASP A 107 -15.89 8.21 -4.09
CA ASP A 107 -16.35 9.14 -3.07
C ASP A 107 -15.20 10.05 -2.56
N ALA A 108 -15.15 11.27 -3.11
CA ALA A 108 -14.10 12.26 -2.81
C ALA A 108 -13.94 12.60 -1.31
N PRO A 109 -15.00 12.89 -0.52
CA PRO A 109 -14.85 13.15 0.91
C PRO A 109 -14.30 11.95 1.67
N ARG A 110 -14.74 10.72 1.34
CA ARG A 110 -14.22 9.50 1.95
C ARG A 110 -12.75 9.28 1.62
N PHE A 111 -12.35 9.55 0.39
CA PHE A 111 -10.94 9.52 -0.01
C PHE A 111 -10.10 10.51 0.81
N LYS A 112 -10.56 11.76 0.95
CA LYS A 112 -9.86 12.79 1.74
C LYS A 112 -9.75 12.41 3.23
N GLN A 113 -10.78 11.80 3.81
CA GLN A 113 -10.74 11.31 5.19
C GLN A 113 -9.68 10.21 5.38
N LEU A 114 -9.64 9.22 4.48
CA LEU A 114 -8.62 8.16 4.52
C LEU A 114 -7.20 8.73 4.32
N LEU A 115 -7.05 9.69 3.41
CA LEU A 115 -5.78 10.35 3.16
C LEU A 115 -5.29 11.13 4.39
N ALA A 116 -6.18 11.88 5.05
CA ALA A 116 -5.86 12.62 6.26
C ALA A 116 -5.41 11.68 7.40
N GLY A 117 -6.16 10.59 7.65
CA GLY A 117 -5.79 9.61 8.67
C GLY A 117 -4.43 8.96 8.41
N ARG A 118 -4.13 8.61 7.15
CA ARG A 118 -2.82 8.03 6.79
C ARG A 118 -1.68 9.02 6.94
N LEU A 119 -1.89 10.29 6.60
CA LEU A 119 -0.90 11.34 6.82
C LEU A 119 -0.65 11.56 8.32
N GLU A 120 -1.68 11.49 9.16
CA GLU A 120 -1.56 11.60 10.61
C GLU A 120 -0.77 10.43 11.22
N THR A 121 -1.08 9.19 10.82
CA THR A 121 -0.34 8.00 11.23
C THR A 121 1.12 8.11 10.81
N LEU A 122 1.39 8.52 9.57
CA LEU A 122 2.75 8.68 9.06
C LEU A 122 3.51 9.79 9.80
N ALA A 123 2.88 10.93 10.07
CA ALA A 123 3.48 12.02 10.86
C ALA A 123 3.81 11.58 12.30
N THR A 124 2.99 10.72 12.89
CA THR A 124 3.25 10.15 14.23
C THR A 124 4.46 9.22 14.21
N LEU A 125 4.57 8.33 13.22
CA LEU A 125 5.72 7.46 13.05
C LEU A 125 7.01 8.24 12.74
N LEU A 126 6.93 9.30 11.92
CA LEU A 126 8.08 10.16 11.64
C LEU A 126 8.59 10.86 12.90
N ARG A 127 7.69 11.33 13.77
CA ARG A 127 8.08 11.91 15.07
C ARG A 127 8.76 10.88 15.97
N ALA A 128 8.23 9.66 16.01
CA ALA A 128 8.81 8.57 16.80
C ALA A 128 10.22 8.16 16.31
N HIS A 129 10.48 8.25 15.00
CA HIS A 129 11.74 7.81 14.38
C HIS A 129 12.62 8.95 13.82
N HIS A 130 12.39 10.20 14.24
CA HIS A 130 13.05 11.36 13.62
C HIS A 130 14.59 11.32 13.71
N LEU A 131 15.17 10.82 14.81
CA LEU A 131 16.62 10.68 14.96
C LEU A 131 17.21 9.65 14.01
N LEU A 132 16.49 8.56 13.73
CA LEU A 132 16.91 7.54 12.77
C LEU A 132 16.91 8.10 11.35
N LEU A 133 15.91 8.92 11.01
CA LEU A 133 15.82 9.56 9.71
C LEU A 133 16.87 10.64 9.52
N ALA A 134 17.15 11.45 10.55
CA ALA A 134 18.17 12.49 10.50
C ALA A 134 19.58 11.92 10.22
N ASN A 135 19.88 10.78 10.83
CA ASN A 135 21.16 10.07 10.69
C ASN A 135 21.16 9.03 9.56
N GLY A 136 20.02 8.84 8.90
CA GLY A 136 19.81 7.81 7.89
C GLY A 136 20.14 8.27 6.47
N ASP A 137 19.86 7.37 5.53
CA ASP A 137 20.10 7.57 4.10
C ASP A 137 19.36 8.82 3.58
N ALA A 138 20.06 9.66 2.81
CA ALA A 138 19.48 10.83 2.15
C ALA A 138 18.38 10.44 1.15
N GLN A 139 18.50 9.31 0.46
CA GLN A 139 17.48 8.83 -0.49
C GLN A 139 16.17 8.47 0.22
N VAL A 140 16.28 7.89 1.41
CA VAL A 140 15.11 7.54 2.24
C VAL A 140 14.38 8.80 2.69
N ARG A 141 15.11 9.82 3.17
CA ARG A 141 14.52 11.11 3.55
C ARG A 141 13.82 11.76 2.37
N GLN A 142 14.47 11.83 1.21
CA GLN A 142 13.88 12.39 0.00
C GLN A 142 12.59 11.67 -0.41
N ARG A 143 12.57 10.32 -0.34
CA ARG A 143 11.37 9.53 -0.63
C ARG A 143 10.22 9.87 0.32
N VAL A 144 10.51 10.01 1.62
CA VAL A 144 9.52 10.39 2.64
C VAL A 144 8.95 11.78 2.35
N GLU A 145 9.82 12.76 2.10
CA GLU A 145 9.43 14.14 1.81
C GLU A 145 8.56 14.24 0.56
N GLN A 146 8.97 13.60 -0.54
CA GLN A 146 8.19 13.57 -1.79
C GLN A 146 6.81 12.92 -1.58
N THR A 147 6.76 11.84 -0.81
CA THR A 147 5.53 11.10 -0.55
C THR A 147 4.56 11.94 0.30
N LEU A 148 5.06 12.63 1.33
CA LEU A 148 4.29 13.59 2.12
C LEU A 148 3.80 14.77 1.29
N GLN A 149 4.68 15.38 0.51
CA GLN A 149 4.34 16.53 -0.33
C GLN A 149 3.20 16.16 -1.28
N ARG A 150 3.28 15.00 -1.95
CA ARG A 150 2.23 14.49 -2.82
C ARG A 150 0.91 14.25 -2.06
N GLY A 151 0.97 13.66 -0.87
CA GLY A 151 -0.21 13.42 -0.03
C GLY A 151 -0.91 14.72 0.37
N TYR A 152 -0.17 15.71 0.85
CA TYR A 152 -0.74 17.02 1.20
C TYR A 152 -1.27 17.78 -0.01
N GLN A 153 -0.59 17.72 -1.16
CA GLN A 153 -1.09 18.32 -2.40
C GLN A 153 -2.46 17.74 -2.79
N LEU A 154 -2.63 16.42 -2.72
CA LEU A 154 -3.91 15.77 -3.02
C LEU A 154 -5.00 16.09 -1.98
N LEU A 155 -4.64 16.27 -0.72
CA LEU A 155 -5.59 16.63 0.34
C LEU A 155 -6.14 18.06 0.13
N LEU A 156 -5.24 18.99 -0.18
CA LEU A 156 -5.53 20.42 -0.35
C LEU A 156 -6.08 20.76 -1.74
N ALA A 157 -5.93 19.87 -2.73
CA ALA A 157 -6.49 20.07 -4.06
C ALA A 157 -8.02 20.25 -4.01
N PRO A 158 -8.59 21.18 -4.80
CA PRO A 158 -10.03 21.30 -4.95
C PRO A 158 -10.61 19.99 -5.51
N ALA A 159 -11.78 19.59 -5.00
CA ALA A 159 -12.50 18.38 -5.40
C ALA A 159 -13.17 18.55 -6.77
#